data_AF-A0A1J3CB37-F1
#
_entry.id   AF-A0A1J3CB37-F1
#
_cell.length_a   1.000
_cell.length_b   1.000
_cell.length_c   1.000
_cell.angle_alpha   90.00
_cell.angle_beta   90.00
_cell.angle_gamma   90.00
#
_symmetry.space_group_name_H-M   'P 1'
#
loop_
_entity.id
_entity.type
_entity.pdbx_description
1 polymer ?
#
loop_
_entity_poly.entity_id
_entity_poly.type
_entity_poly.pdbx_seq_one_letter_code
_entity_poly.pdbx_strand_id
1 'polypeptide(L)'
;SAFISLIGTGFIFACFPFTGILYPNSNNVYRITEGPLSIYFALTASVICTYISSAIFGKLKVGVRESLVGVLSGGVTIAVVAGAINNIGACIAIGAFSGFVSGFWLRIVHPRLNLTRSVDHLGILGPILVCAILGGLGLSPALYQSYNNLSITASGLGAQITDTALMSYQLAYIGIAAGTAIVTGLIAGFISLPFRSSLNDFEFTKLVSS
;
A
#
# COMPACT_ATOMS: atom_id res chain seq x y z
N SER A 1 11.79 -11.73 17.92
CA SER A 1 11.86 -11.17 16.55
C SER A 1 10.49 -10.77 16.00
N ALA A 2 9.54 -11.69 15.78
CA ALA A 2 8.22 -11.37 15.21
C ALA A 2 7.44 -10.26 15.96
N PHE A 3 7.50 -10.25 17.30
CA PHE A 3 6.87 -9.21 18.12
C PHE A 3 7.42 -7.80 17.85
N ILE A 4 8.74 -7.67 17.67
CA ILE A 4 9.40 -6.39 17.36
C ILE A 4 8.99 -5.91 15.96
N SER A 5 8.92 -6.83 14.99
CA SER A 5 8.42 -6.50 13.64
C SER A 5 6.96 -6.04 13.67
N LEU A 6 6.10 -6.66 14.49
CA LEU A 6 4.70 -6.24 14.65
C LEU A 6 4.57 -4.87 15.32
N ILE A 7 5.42 -4.55 16.30
CA ILE A 7 5.51 -3.20 16.88
C ILE A 7 5.88 -2.19 15.79
N GLY A 8 6.87 -2.50 14.95
CA GLY A 8 7.26 -1.67 13.81
C GLY A 8 6.10 -1.43 12.85
N THR A 9 5.36 -2.48 12.47
CA THR A 9 4.15 -2.34 11.65
C THR A 9 3.07 -1.51 12.35
N GLY A 10 2.92 -1.63 13.67
CA GLY A 10 2.00 -0.81 14.45
C GLY A 10 2.34 0.68 14.41
N PHE A 11 3.62 1.04 14.51
CA PHE A 11 4.07 2.42 14.34
C PHE A 11 3.82 2.93 12.93
N ILE A 12 4.14 2.13 11.91
CA ILE A 12 3.86 2.50 10.52
C ILE A 12 2.36 2.71 10.34
N PHE A 13 1.51 1.79 10.83
CA PHE A 13 0.06 1.90 10.76
C PHE A 13 -0.47 3.20 11.42
N ALA A 14 0.08 3.57 12.58
CA ALA A 14 -0.31 4.80 13.28
C ALA A 14 0.14 6.06 12.55
N CYS A 15 1.32 6.05 11.91
CA CYS A 15 1.88 7.21 11.22
C CYS A 15 1.43 7.34 9.76
N PHE A 16 1.00 6.25 9.12
CA PHE A 16 0.64 6.23 7.69
C PHE A 16 -0.46 7.25 7.31
N PRO A 17 -1.51 7.47 8.13
CA PRO A 17 -2.53 8.51 7.87
C PRO A 17 -1.98 9.93 7.70
N PHE A 18 -0.81 10.25 8.27
CA PHE A 18 -0.22 11.59 8.11
C PHE A 18 0.16 11.91 6.65
N THR A 19 0.32 10.90 5.81
CA THR A 19 0.51 11.10 4.35
C THR A 19 -0.70 11.76 3.67
N GLY A 20 -1.89 11.68 4.29
CA GLY A 20 -3.12 12.30 3.78
C GLY A 20 -3.21 13.81 4.00
N ILE A 21 -2.32 14.41 4.81
CA ILE A 21 -2.33 15.86 5.12
C ILE A 21 -1.86 16.71 3.92
N LEU A 22 -1.30 16.08 2.88
CA LEU A 22 -0.68 16.74 1.73
C LEU A 22 -1.67 17.45 0.78
N TYR A 23 -2.98 17.41 1.03
CA TYR A 23 -4.02 18.07 0.21
C TYR A 23 -4.81 19.15 0.98
N PRO A 24 -4.17 20.24 1.42
CA PRO A 24 -4.89 21.31 2.12
C PRO A 24 -5.78 22.08 1.13
N ASN A 25 -7.10 22.03 1.34
CA ASN A 25 -8.02 22.95 0.67
C ASN A 25 -8.05 24.27 1.46
N SER A 26 -7.60 25.36 0.83
CA SER A 26 -7.55 26.70 1.45
C SER A 26 -8.91 27.23 1.91
N ASN A 27 -10.00 26.70 1.36
CA ASN A 27 -11.35 27.21 1.60
C ASN A 27 -12.13 26.42 2.66
N ASN A 28 -11.59 25.31 3.18
CA ASN A 28 -12.33 24.48 4.13
C ASN A 28 -11.41 23.71 5.08
N VAL A 29 -11.11 24.31 6.24
CA VAL A 29 -10.21 23.78 7.28
C VAL A 29 -10.64 22.38 7.77
N TYR A 30 -11.94 22.08 7.76
CA TYR A 30 -12.48 20.78 8.13
C TYR A 30 -12.08 19.63 7.19
N ARG A 31 -11.64 19.92 5.96
CA ARG A 31 -11.25 18.90 4.97
C ARG A 31 -9.81 18.42 5.10
N ILE A 32 -8.99 19.09 5.93
CA ILE A 32 -7.59 18.69 6.19
C ILE A 32 -7.53 17.30 6.85
N THR A 33 -8.57 16.93 7.61
CA THR A 33 -8.65 15.63 8.29
C THR A 33 -9.30 14.53 7.45
N GLU A 34 -9.98 14.86 6.33
CA GLU A 34 -10.65 13.86 5.46
C GLU A 34 -9.66 12.87 4.84
N GLY A 35 -8.49 13.36 4.39
CA GLY A 35 -7.43 12.52 3.82
C GLY A 35 -6.89 11.48 4.82
N PRO A 36 -6.40 11.92 6.00
CA PRO A 36 -5.98 10.99 7.06
C PRO A 36 -7.07 10.01 7.49
N LEU A 37 -8.32 10.47 7.63
CA LEU A 37 -9.44 9.63 8.04
C LEU A 37 -9.74 8.53 6.99
N SER A 38 -9.70 8.89 5.70
CA SER A 38 -9.91 7.97 4.58
C SER A 38 -8.85 6.87 4.54
N ILE A 39 -7.59 7.24 4.77
CA ILE A 39 -6.47 6.29 4.89
C ILE A 39 -6.67 5.36 6.08
N TYR A 40 -7.09 5.89 7.23
CA TYR A 40 -7.32 5.09 8.42
C TYR A 40 -8.45 4.05 8.23
N PHE A 41 -9.55 4.43 7.58
CA PHE A 41 -10.64 3.51 7.24
C PHE A 41 -10.20 2.44 6.23
N ALA A 42 -9.38 2.80 5.23
CA ALA A 42 -8.84 1.82 4.29
C ALA A 42 -7.87 0.84 4.97
N LEU A 43 -7.01 1.34 5.87
CA LEU A 43 -6.07 0.52 6.63
C LEU A 43 -6.79 -0.47 7.55
N THR A 44 -7.78 0.00 8.31
CA THR A 44 -8.58 -0.87 9.20
C THR A 44 -9.35 -1.95 8.43
N ALA A 45 -9.97 -1.59 7.30
CA ALA A 45 -10.63 -2.56 6.42
C ALA A 45 -9.62 -3.58 5.84
N SER A 46 -8.44 -3.12 5.45
CA SER A 46 -7.36 -3.96 4.95
C SER A 46 -6.86 -4.95 5.99
N VAL A 47 -6.75 -4.54 7.27
CA VAL A 47 -6.41 -5.46 8.38
C VAL A 47 -7.40 -6.62 8.40
N ILE A 48 -8.68 -6.32 8.54
CA ILE A 48 -9.74 -7.34 8.69
C ILE A 48 -9.74 -8.29 7.49
N CYS A 49 -9.73 -7.75 6.26
CA CYS A 49 -9.74 -8.57 5.05
C CYS A 49 -8.44 -9.34 4.82
N THR A 50 -7.29 -8.82 5.26
CA THR A 50 -6.02 -9.57 5.23
C THR A 50 -6.10 -10.78 6.14
N TYR A 51 -6.59 -10.63 7.37
CA TYR A 51 -6.74 -11.77 8.29
C TYR A 51 -7.75 -12.80 7.76
N ILE A 52 -8.90 -12.34 7.24
CA ILE A 52 -9.92 -13.23 6.66
C ILE A 52 -9.38 -13.98 5.45
N SER A 53 -8.80 -13.28 4.47
CA SER A 53 -8.24 -13.93 3.26
C SER A 53 -7.08 -14.87 3.62
N SER A 54 -6.21 -14.47 4.54
CA SER A 54 -5.12 -15.32 5.01
C SER A 54 -5.62 -16.58 5.72
N ALA A 55 -6.73 -16.51 6.47
CA ALA A 55 -7.34 -17.67 7.10
C ALA A 55 -8.00 -18.59 6.05
N ILE A 56 -8.69 -18.04 5.05
CA ILE A 56 -9.33 -18.79 3.96
C ILE A 56 -8.27 -19.56 3.15
N PHE A 57 -7.23 -18.86 2.68
CA PHE A 57 -6.19 -19.46 1.82
C PHE A 57 -5.11 -20.20 2.60
N GLY A 58 -4.96 -19.92 3.91
CA GLY A 58 -3.94 -20.48 4.79
C GLY A 58 -4.40 -21.67 5.64
N LYS A 59 -5.53 -22.31 5.32
CA LYS A 59 -6.12 -23.42 6.10
C LYS A 59 -6.34 -23.03 7.57
N LEU A 60 -6.99 -21.90 7.82
CA LEU A 60 -7.27 -21.31 9.14
C LEU A 60 -6.04 -20.87 9.95
N LYS A 61 -4.84 -20.90 9.36
CA LYS A 61 -3.64 -20.32 9.98
C LYS A 61 -3.38 -18.96 9.37
N VAL A 62 -2.96 -18.01 10.19
CA VAL A 62 -2.49 -16.69 9.72
C VAL A 62 -0.99 -16.63 9.96
N GLY A 63 -0.23 -16.27 8.93
CA GLY A 63 1.21 -16.11 9.07
C GLY A 63 1.56 -14.68 9.51
N VAL A 64 2.77 -14.54 10.04
CA VAL A 64 3.28 -13.25 10.53
C VAL A 64 3.50 -12.28 9.36
N ARG A 65 3.87 -12.76 8.17
CA ARG A 65 4.14 -11.91 6.99
C ARG A 65 2.89 -11.18 6.53
N GLU A 66 1.76 -11.88 6.56
CA GLU A 66 0.44 -11.37 6.24
C GLU A 66 0.07 -10.23 7.18
N SER A 67 0.33 -10.39 8.48
CA SER A 67 0.13 -9.32 9.47
C SER A 67 1.10 -8.14 9.32
N LEU A 68 2.34 -8.37 8.86
CA LEU A 68 3.33 -7.31 8.71
C LEU A 68 3.08 -6.43 7.48
N VAL A 69 2.78 -7.04 6.34
CA VAL A 69 2.74 -6.34 5.04
C VAL A 69 1.30 -6.14 4.54
N GLY A 70 0.41 -7.12 4.74
CA GLY A 70 -0.97 -7.03 4.24
C GLY A 70 -1.79 -5.95 4.95
N VAL A 71 -1.51 -5.70 6.23
CA VAL A 71 -2.11 -4.61 7.02
C VAL A 71 -1.85 -3.22 6.41
N LEU A 72 -0.71 -3.03 5.75
CA LEU A 72 -0.32 -1.74 5.18
C LEU A 72 -0.87 -1.52 3.75
N SER A 73 -1.30 -2.60 3.09
CA SER A 73 -1.68 -2.57 1.66
C SER A 73 -2.84 -1.62 1.36
N GLY A 74 -3.86 -1.54 2.23
CA GLY A 74 -4.99 -0.63 2.04
C GLY A 74 -4.57 0.84 2.03
N GLY A 75 -3.61 1.20 2.88
CA GLY A 75 -3.02 2.55 2.89
C GLY A 75 -2.25 2.83 1.60
N VAL A 76 -1.44 1.87 1.13
CA VAL A 76 -0.69 1.99 -0.12
C VAL A 76 -1.62 2.19 -1.33
N THR A 77 -2.73 1.46 -1.38
CA THR A 77 -3.69 1.55 -2.50
C THR A 77 -4.41 2.88 -2.53
N ILE A 78 -4.81 3.40 -1.36
CA ILE A 78 -5.61 4.63 -1.28
C ILE A 78 -4.76 5.91 -1.24
N ALA A 79 -3.46 5.83 -0.92
CA ALA A 79 -2.57 6.99 -0.74
C ALA A 79 -2.64 8.00 -1.89
N VAL A 80 -2.80 7.51 -3.11
CA VAL A 80 -2.91 8.33 -4.33
C VAL A 80 -4.14 9.22 -4.36
N VAL A 81 -5.27 8.75 -3.80
CA VAL A 81 -6.60 9.38 -3.92
C VAL A 81 -7.22 9.73 -2.57
N ALA A 82 -6.50 9.52 -1.47
CA ALA A 82 -7.00 9.67 -0.10
C ALA A 82 -7.64 11.04 0.16
N GLY A 83 -7.06 12.11 -0.38
CA GLY A 83 -7.61 13.46 -0.26
C GLY A 83 -8.76 13.77 -1.22
N ALA A 84 -8.96 12.97 -2.26
CA ALA A 84 -9.94 13.20 -3.32
C ALA A 84 -11.28 12.48 -3.09
N ILE A 85 -11.30 11.40 -2.29
CA ILE A 85 -12.50 10.59 -2.07
C ILE A 85 -13.48 11.28 -1.12
N ASN A 86 -14.71 11.51 -1.58
CA ASN A 86 -15.79 12.10 -0.77
C ASN A 86 -16.59 11.05 0.03
N ASN A 87 -16.33 9.76 -0.16
CA ASN A 87 -17.15 8.67 0.38
C ASN A 87 -16.31 7.68 1.19
N ILE A 88 -16.51 7.65 2.51
CA ILE A 88 -15.82 6.74 3.43
C ILE A 88 -16.08 5.26 3.10
N GLY A 89 -17.29 4.92 2.64
CA GLY A 89 -17.63 3.55 2.23
C GLY A 89 -16.79 3.06 1.06
N ALA A 90 -16.43 3.95 0.13
CA ALA A 90 -15.51 3.62 -0.95
C ALA A 90 -14.10 3.34 -0.38
N CYS A 91 -13.62 4.15 0.56
CA CYS A 91 -12.33 3.93 1.23
C CYS A 91 -12.25 2.55 1.91
N ILE A 92 -13.32 2.16 2.61
CA ILE A 92 -13.44 0.85 3.26
C ILE A 92 -13.42 -0.27 2.22
N ALA A 93 -14.18 -0.14 1.13
CA ALA A 93 -14.24 -1.15 0.08
C ALA A 93 -12.87 -1.34 -0.62
N ILE A 94 -12.16 -0.25 -0.90
CA ILE A 94 -10.82 -0.26 -1.48
C ILE A 94 -9.83 -0.93 -0.52
N GLY A 95 -9.87 -0.55 0.76
CA GLY A 95 -9.06 -1.15 1.80
C GLY A 95 -9.30 -2.65 1.96
N ALA A 96 -10.57 -3.06 2.00
CA ALA A 96 -10.99 -4.45 2.05
C ALA A 96 -10.48 -5.26 0.85
N PHE A 97 -10.64 -4.73 -0.37
CA PHE A 97 -10.16 -5.37 -1.59
C PHE A 97 -8.63 -5.52 -1.58
N SER A 98 -7.90 -4.48 -1.20
CA SER A 98 -6.44 -4.54 -1.07
C SER A 98 -5.99 -5.57 -0.05
N GLY A 99 -6.64 -5.64 1.11
CA GLY A 99 -6.35 -6.63 2.15
C GLY A 99 -6.61 -8.06 1.66
N PHE A 100 -7.68 -8.25 0.88
CA PHE A 100 -7.99 -9.55 0.28
C PHE A 100 -6.93 -9.98 -0.75
N VAL A 101 -6.56 -9.08 -1.68
CA VAL A 101 -5.51 -9.33 -2.68
C VAL A 101 -4.17 -9.63 -2.00
N SER A 102 -3.84 -8.91 -0.93
CA SER A 102 -2.61 -9.11 -0.18
C SER A 102 -2.54 -10.47 0.51
N GLY A 103 -3.61 -10.89 1.19
CA GLY A 103 -3.65 -12.22 1.81
C GLY A 103 -3.65 -13.35 0.77
N PHE A 104 -4.33 -13.18 -0.36
CA PHE A 104 -4.26 -14.12 -1.49
C PHE A 104 -2.83 -14.23 -2.03
N TRP A 105 -2.17 -13.10 -2.28
CA TRP A 105 -0.82 -13.07 -2.85
C TRP A 105 0.18 -13.76 -1.94
N LEU A 106 0.18 -13.41 -0.66
CA LEU A 106 1.14 -13.95 0.32
C LEU A 106 0.94 -15.45 0.58
N ARG A 107 -0.28 -15.98 0.41
CA ARG A 107 -0.56 -17.41 0.60
C ARG A 107 -0.35 -18.27 -0.65
N ILE A 108 -0.61 -17.73 -1.84
CA ILE A 108 -0.60 -18.54 -3.07
C ILE A 108 0.58 -18.18 -3.98
N VAL A 109 0.81 -16.90 -4.22
CA VAL A 109 1.79 -16.43 -5.20
C VAL A 109 3.19 -16.39 -4.61
N HIS A 110 3.34 -15.81 -3.42
CA HIS A 110 4.62 -15.68 -2.72
C HIS A 110 5.38 -17.00 -2.52
N PRO A 111 4.77 -18.09 -1.98
CA PRO A 111 5.48 -19.34 -1.82
C PRO A 111 5.90 -19.95 -3.15
N ARG A 112 5.12 -19.76 -4.24
CA ARG A 112 5.46 -20.24 -5.59
C ARG A 112 6.61 -19.46 -6.21
N LEU A 113 6.65 -18.15 -5.98
CA LEU A 113 7.68 -17.26 -6.52
C LEU A 113 9.05 -17.52 -5.89
N ASN A 114 9.08 -17.93 -4.62
CA ASN A 114 10.32 -18.24 -3.90
C ASN A 114 10.74 -19.73 -3.94
N LEU A 115 10.12 -20.57 -4.79
CA LEU A 115 10.50 -21.99 -4.87
C LEU A 115 11.90 -22.20 -5.43
N THR A 116 12.31 -21.39 -6.42
CA THR A 116 13.54 -21.59 -7.18
C THR A 116 14.69 -20.73 -6.67
N ARG A 117 14.41 -19.48 -6.28
CA ARG A 117 15.36 -18.55 -5.65
C ARG A 117 14.61 -17.66 -4.67
N SER A 118 15.25 -17.28 -3.59
CA SER A 118 14.66 -16.38 -2.61
C SER A 118 14.72 -14.93 -3.14
N VAL A 119 13.71 -14.57 -3.93
CA VAL A 119 13.59 -13.26 -4.61
C VAL A 119 12.94 -12.23 -3.67
N ASP A 120 11.97 -12.66 -2.85
CA ASP A 120 11.24 -11.75 -1.96
C ASP A 120 11.05 -12.40 -0.58
N HIS A 121 11.91 -12.08 0.39
CA HIS A 121 11.87 -12.75 1.70
C HIS A 121 10.67 -12.32 2.56
N LEU A 122 10.28 -11.05 2.46
CA LEU A 122 9.20 -10.47 3.27
C LEU A 122 7.83 -10.57 2.60
N GLY A 123 7.80 -10.73 1.28
CA GLY A 123 6.56 -10.74 0.49
C GLY A 123 6.09 -9.34 0.12
N ILE A 124 6.98 -8.35 0.06
CA ILE A 124 6.65 -6.95 -0.20
C ILE A 124 6.07 -6.74 -1.60
N LEU A 125 6.48 -7.55 -2.59
CA LEU A 125 6.10 -7.33 -3.98
C LEU A 125 4.59 -7.41 -4.22
N GLY A 126 3.87 -8.27 -3.51
CA GLY A 126 2.41 -8.32 -3.66
C GLY A 126 1.71 -7.14 -3.02
N PRO A 127 1.65 -7.10 -1.67
CA PRO A 127 0.86 -6.14 -0.92
C PRO A 127 1.30 -4.68 -1.10
N ILE A 128 2.53 -4.42 -1.54
CA ILE A 128 3.02 -3.06 -1.77
C ILE A 128 3.03 -2.74 -3.27
N LEU A 129 3.79 -3.45 -4.10
CA LEU A 129 3.93 -3.09 -5.51
C LEU A 129 2.62 -3.31 -6.30
N VAL A 130 1.95 -4.46 -6.16
CA VAL A 130 0.70 -4.72 -6.90
C VAL A 130 -0.40 -3.77 -6.43
N CYS A 131 -0.54 -3.57 -5.12
CA CYS A 131 -1.53 -2.63 -4.56
C CYS A 131 -1.26 -1.17 -4.97
N ALA A 132 0.01 -0.74 -5.02
CA ALA A 132 0.37 0.60 -5.50
C ALA A 132 0.02 0.78 -6.99
N ILE A 133 0.27 -0.24 -7.82
CA ILE A 133 -0.10 -0.21 -9.24
C ILE A 133 -1.62 -0.16 -9.40
N LEU A 134 -2.37 -0.96 -8.63
CA LEU A 134 -3.83 -0.96 -8.65
C LEU A 134 -4.40 0.40 -8.20
N GLY A 135 -3.83 1.01 -7.16
CA GLY A 135 -4.19 2.34 -6.69
C GLY A 135 -3.89 3.44 -7.73
N GLY A 136 -2.69 3.39 -8.31
CA GLY A 136 -2.21 4.42 -9.22
C GLY A 136 -2.79 4.35 -10.63
N LEU A 137 -2.88 3.16 -11.23
CA LEU A 137 -3.31 2.97 -12.63
C LEU A 137 -4.76 2.51 -12.76
N GLY A 138 -5.33 1.88 -11.74
CA GLY A 138 -6.72 1.42 -11.76
C GLY A 138 -7.65 2.41 -11.07
N LEU A 139 -7.45 2.55 -9.76
CA LEU A 139 -8.36 3.29 -8.88
C LEU A 139 -8.41 4.78 -9.19
N SER A 140 -7.25 5.43 -9.32
CA SER A 140 -7.16 6.87 -9.54
C SER A 140 -7.83 7.32 -10.85
N PRO A 141 -7.52 6.73 -12.02
CA PRO A 141 -8.23 7.03 -13.27
C PRO A 141 -9.74 6.77 -13.19
N ALA A 142 -10.16 5.63 -12.61
CA ALA A 142 -11.59 5.28 -12.51
C ALA A 142 -12.36 6.26 -11.63
N LEU A 143 -11.76 6.73 -10.55
CA LEU A 143 -12.34 7.73 -9.65
C LEU A 143 -12.53 9.08 -10.36
N TYR A 144 -11.49 9.57 -11.03
CA TYR A 144 -11.56 10.86 -11.73
C TYR A 144 -12.54 10.82 -12.91
N GLN A 145 -12.59 9.72 -13.66
CA GLN A 145 -13.58 9.55 -14.71
C GLN A 145 -15.01 9.53 -14.16
N SER A 146 -15.23 8.86 -13.03
CA SER A 146 -16.55 8.83 -12.38
C SER A 146 -16.98 10.22 -11.89
N TYR A 147 -16.05 11.00 -11.35
CA TYR A 147 -16.33 12.38 -10.91
C TYR A 147 -16.61 13.34 -12.07
N ASN A 148 -15.93 13.17 -13.20
CA ASN A 148 -16.23 13.93 -14.41
C ASN A 148 -17.66 13.60 -14.90
N ASN A 149 -18.00 12.31 -15.02
CA ASN A 149 -19.33 11.85 -15.49
C ASN A 149 -20.47 12.31 -14.57
N LEU A 150 -20.25 12.34 -13.25
CA LEU A 150 -21.25 12.74 -12.26
C LEU A 150 -21.22 14.23 -11.93
N SER A 151 -20.32 15.01 -12.53
CA SER A 151 -20.09 16.43 -12.23
C SER A 151 -19.88 16.69 -10.72
N ILE A 152 -19.17 15.79 -10.04
CA ILE A 152 -18.88 15.90 -8.61
C ILE A 152 -17.52 16.58 -8.42
N THR A 153 -17.48 17.59 -7.56
CA THR A 153 -16.22 18.21 -7.13
C THR A 153 -15.55 17.30 -6.09
N ALA A 154 -14.36 16.80 -6.41
CA ALA A 154 -13.55 16.00 -5.49
C ALA A 154 -13.21 16.78 -4.21
N SER A 155 -13.09 16.08 -3.09
CA SER A 155 -12.51 16.61 -1.86
C SER A 155 -11.09 17.10 -2.17
N GLY A 156 -10.69 18.23 -1.59
CA GLY A 156 -9.38 18.82 -1.87
C GLY A 156 -9.25 19.68 -3.14
N LEU A 157 -10.08 19.48 -4.18
CA LEU A 157 -10.06 20.33 -5.39
C LEU A 157 -11.05 21.50 -5.27
N GLY A 158 -10.59 22.71 -5.63
CA GLY A 158 -11.42 23.93 -5.66
C GLY A 158 -12.32 24.06 -6.89
N ALA A 159 -12.17 23.15 -7.87
CA ALA A 159 -12.92 23.15 -9.12
C ALA A 159 -13.23 21.71 -9.57
N GLN A 160 -14.27 21.55 -10.39
CA GLN A 160 -14.62 20.27 -10.99
C GLN A 160 -13.51 19.79 -11.93
N ILE A 161 -13.28 18.49 -11.95
CA ILE A 161 -12.34 17.86 -12.89
C ILE A 161 -13.05 17.72 -14.23
N THR A 162 -12.85 18.69 -15.11
CA THR A 162 -13.42 18.70 -16.47
C THR A 162 -12.46 18.13 -17.50
N ASP A 163 -11.17 18.08 -17.19
CA ASP A 163 -10.12 17.80 -18.15
C ASP A 163 -9.40 16.48 -17.87
N THR A 164 -9.09 15.76 -18.96
CA THR A 164 -8.37 14.47 -18.91
C THR A 164 -6.88 14.63 -18.59
N ALA A 165 -6.38 15.87 -18.61
CA ALA A 165 -4.99 16.21 -18.30
C ALA A 165 -4.53 15.64 -16.95
N LEU A 166 -5.39 15.62 -15.93
CA LEU A 166 -5.04 15.10 -14.59
C LEU A 166 -4.69 13.60 -14.62
N MET A 167 -5.35 12.81 -15.48
CA MET A 167 -5.04 11.39 -15.68
C MET A 167 -3.67 11.19 -16.35
N SER A 168 -3.29 12.10 -17.24
CA SER A 168 -1.99 12.05 -17.92
C SER A 168 -0.81 12.35 -16.98
N TYR A 169 -0.97 13.32 -16.06
CA TYR A 169 0.03 13.60 -15.02
C TYR A 169 0.20 12.43 -14.06
N GLN A 170 -0.89 11.72 -13.74
CA GLN A 170 -0.84 10.54 -12.89
C GLN A 170 -0.01 9.41 -13.52
N LEU A 171 -0.21 9.16 -14.82
CA LEU A 171 0.57 8.15 -15.55
C LEU A 171 2.05 8.54 -15.62
N ALA A 172 2.35 9.81 -15.90
CA ALA A 172 3.73 10.32 -15.92
C ALA A 172 4.42 10.18 -14.55
N TYR A 173 3.72 10.51 -13.46
CA TYR A 173 4.22 10.35 -12.10
C TYR A 173 4.57 8.90 -11.78
N ILE A 174 3.68 7.95 -12.10
CA ILE A 174 3.93 6.52 -11.88
C ILE A 174 5.12 6.03 -12.71
N GLY A 175 5.24 6.48 -13.96
CA GLY A 175 6.38 6.15 -14.83
C GLY A 175 7.71 6.65 -14.24
N ILE A 176 7.75 7.89 -13.76
CA ILE A 176 8.95 8.47 -13.11
C ILE A 176 9.27 7.72 -11.81
N ALA A 177 8.27 7.43 -10.99
CA ALA A 177 8.46 6.69 -9.74
C ALA A 177 9.01 5.27 -9.98
N ALA A 178 8.47 4.55 -10.98
CA ALA A 178 8.96 3.23 -11.36
C ALA A 178 10.39 3.30 -11.93
N GLY A 179 10.65 4.25 -12.84
CA GLY A 179 11.97 4.43 -13.44
C GLY A 179 13.04 4.76 -12.40
N THR A 180 12.76 5.70 -11.50
CA THR A 180 13.68 6.06 -10.41
C THR A 180 13.90 4.90 -9.46
N ALA A 181 12.86 4.15 -9.07
CA ALA A 181 12.99 2.97 -8.21
C ALA A 181 13.86 1.86 -8.83
N ILE A 182 13.70 1.57 -10.13
CA ILE A 182 14.51 0.57 -10.83
C ILE A 182 15.97 1.01 -10.90
N VAL A 183 16.23 2.25 -11.32
CA VAL A 183 17.60 2.77 -11.49
C VAL A 183 18.32 2.85 -10.15
N THR A 184 17.67 3.43 -9.13
CA THR A 184 18.25 3.52 -7.78
C THR A 184 18.43 2.16 -7.13
N GLY A 185 17.48 1.24 -7.29
CA GLY A 185 17.57 -0.14 -6.80
C GLY A 185 18.72 -0.91 -7.44
N LEU A 186 18.93 -0.75 -8.76
CA LEU A 186 20.07 -1.35 -9.46
C LEU A 186 21.40 -0.77 -8.98
N ILE A 187 21.51 0.56 -8.88
CA ILE A 187 22.73 1.22 -8.39
C ILE A 187 23.06 0.77 -6.96
N ALA A 188 22.07 0.79 -6.05
CA ALA A 188 22.24 0.31 -4.68
C ALA A 188 22.64 -1.17 -4.65
N GLY A 189 22.02 -1.99 -5.50
CA GLY A 189 22.37 -3.39 -5.68
C GLY A 189 23.84 -3.58 -6.08
N PHE A 190 24.30 -2.90 -7.14
CA PHE A 190 25.69 -2.98 -7.58
C PHE A 190 26.69 -2.48 -6.54
N ILE A 191 26.38 -1.39 -5.85
CA ILE A 191 27.24 -0.86 -4.77
C ILE A 191 27.29 -1.83 -3.59
N SER A 192 26.21 -2.56 -3.32
CA SER A 192 26.17 -3.50 -2.19
C SER A 192 26.96 -4.79 -2.42
N LEU A 193 27.21 -5.19 -3.67
CA LEU A 193 27.91 -6.44 -4.02
C LEU A 193 29.28 -6.61 -3.32
N PRO A 194 30.19 -5.61 -3.27
CA PRO A 194 31.47 -5.76 -2.58
C PRO A 194 31.38 -5.79 -1.05
N PHE A 195 30.27 -5.33 -0.46
CA PHE A 195 30.11 -5.22 1.00
C PHE A 195 29.16 -6.29 1.58
N ARG A 196 28.51 -7.08 0.73
CA ARG A 196 27.49 -8.04 1.13
C ARG A 196 28.10 -9.37 1.56
N SER A 197 27.87 -9.75 2.81
CA SER A 197 28.12 -11.10 3.33
C SER A 197 26.82 -11.90 3.29
N SER A 198 26.73 -12.94 2.46
CA SER A 198 25.51 -13.78 2.41
C SER A 198 25.28 -14.58 3.70
N LEU A 199 26.28 -14.67 4.58
CA LEU A 199 26.17 -15.33 5.89
C LEU A 199 25.46 -14.44 6.92
N ASN A 200 25.50 -13.12 6.73
CA ASN A 200 24.89 -12.14 7.64
C ASN A 200 23.51 -11.64 7.15
N ASP A 201 23.11 -12.03 5.94
CA ASP A 201 21.78 -11.79 5.41
C ASP A 201 20.77 -12.61 6.24
N PHE A 202 20.26 -12.01 7.32
CA PHE A 202 19.20 -12.55 8.17
C PHE A 202 19.61 -13.64 9.18
N GLU A 203 20.82 -13.57 9.76
CA GLU A 203 21.08 -14.25 11.03
C GLU A 203 20.18 -13.60 12.10
N PHE A 204 18.96 -14.13 12.25
CA PHE A 204 18.15 -13.89 13.42
C PHE A 204 18.89 -14.52 14.58
N THR A 205 19.71 -13.72 15.26
CA THR A 205 20.22 -14.08 16.58
C THR A 205 19.00 -14.53 17.38
N LYS A 206 18.92 -15.83 17.69
CA LYS A 206 17.95 -16.37 18.65
C LYS A 206 18.25 -15.70 19.99
N LEU A 207 17.71 -14.51 20.19
CA LEU A 207 17.65 -13.91 21.51
C LEU A 207 16.54 -14.68 22.23
N VAL A 208 16.98 -15.50 23.19
CA VAL A 208 16.22 -16.37 24.09
C VAL A 208 15.95 -17.78 23.54
N SER A 209 16.92 -18.67 23.76
CA SER A 209 16.64 -20.03 24.18
C SER A 209 16.30 -20.01 25.68
N SER A 210 15.06 -20.30 26.03
CA SER A 210 14.67 -20.80 27.35
C SER A 210 13.44 -21.67 27.17
#